data_AF-A0A920RAK4-F1
#
_entry.id   AF-A0A920RAK4-F1
#
_cell.length_a   1.000
_cell.length_b   1.000
_cell.length_c   1.000
_cell.angle_alpha   90.00
_cell.angle_beta   90.00
_cell.angle_gamma   90.00
#
_symmetry.space_group_name_H-M   'P 1'
#
loop_
_entity.id
_entity.type
_entity.pdbx_description
1 polymer ?
#
loop_
_entity_poly.entity_id
_entity_poly.type
_entity_poly.pdbx_seq_one_letter_code
_entity_poly.pdbx_strand_id
1 'polypeptide(L)'
;MNNHSDSLGVLMLALEGTQLTKFEQDLLRHASVGGLILFSRNYKTPTQLKQLITSVRACRKDILIAVDRKADACNGLFRIFYNSLH
;
A
#
# COMPACT_ATOMS: atom_id res chain seq x y z
N MET A 1 -19.77 29.41 6.96
CA MET A 1 -19.44 28.00 7.23
C MET A 1 -20.38 27.14 6.41
N ASN A 2 -19.91 26.48 5.35
CA ASN A 2 -20.63 25.38 4.73
C ASN A 2 -19.59 24.37 4.25
N ASN A 3 -19.62 23.23 4.93
CA ASN A 3 -18.81 22.06 4.73
C ASN A 3 -18.87 21.68 3.25
N HIS A 4 -17.78 21.92 2.53
CA HIS A 4 -17.55 21.15 1.32
C HIS A 4 -17.37 19.72 1.83
N SER A 5 -18.35 18.89 1.51
CA SER A 5 -18.24 17.45 1.62
C SER A 5 -17.00 17.08 0.82
N ASP A 6 -15.84 17.03 1.48
CA ASP A 6 -14.57 16.59 0.94
C ASP A 6 -14.69 15.10 0.66
N SER A 7 -15.50 14.76 -0.35
CA SER A 7 -15.44 13.51 -1.07
C SER A 7 -14.18 13.54 -1.93
N LEU A 8 -13.04 13.84 -1.31
CA LEU A 8 -11.73 13.72 -1.89
C LEU A 8 -11.56 12.23 -2.13
N GLY A 9 -11.61 11.84 -3.41
CA GLY A 9 -11.37 10.46 -3.81
C GLY A 9 -10.10 9.94 -3.15
N VAL A 10 -10.14 8.67 -2.74
CA VAL A 10 -8.99 8.03 -2.12
C VAL A 10 -7.84 7.94 -3.14
N LEU A 11 -6.70 8.53 -2.79
CA LEU A 11 -5.48 8.41 -3.59
C LEU A 11 -4.85 7.04 -3.37
N MET A 12 -4.46 6.39 -4.46
CA MET A 12 -3.56 5.24 -4.43
C MET A 12 -2.12 5.71 -4.63
N LEU A 13 -1.27 5.46 -3.64
CA LEU A 13 0.17 5.71 -3.73
C LEU A 13 0.90 4.52 -4.35
N ALA A 14 1.96 4.80 -5.10
CA ALA A 14 2.90 3.82 -5.60
C ALA A 14 4.27 4.08 -4.97
N LEU A 15 4.91 3.05 -4.43
CA LEU A 15 6.26 3.18 -3.89
C LEU A 15 7.29 3.11 -5.02
N GLU A 16 8.37 3.86 -4.87
CA GLU A 16 9.51 3.75 -5.78
C GLU A 16 10.35 2.51 -5.49
N GLY A 17 10.48 2.14 -4.21
CA GLY A 17 11.39 1.09 -3.74
C GLY A 17 10.73 -0.01 -2.91
N THR A 18 11.58 -0.81 -2.25
CA THR A 18 11.17 -1.94 -1.40
C THR A 18 11.02 -1.54 0.08
N GLN A 19 11.20 -0.26 0.38
CA GLN A 19 11.17 0.26 1.74
C GLN A 19 10.44 1.60 1.74
N LEU A 20 9.83 1.89 2.88
CA LEU A 20 9.06 3.11 3.08
C LEU A 20 10.00 4.25 3.47
N THR A 21 10.08 5.27 2.65
CA THR A 21 10.81 6.50 2.96
C THR A 21 10.05 7.34 4.00
N LYS A 22 10.75 8.26 4.67
CA LYS A 22 10.10 9.19 5.61
C LYS A 22 9.02 10.04 4.93
N PHE A 23 9.27 10.46 3.70
CA PHE A 23 8.32 11.22 2.89
C PHE A 23 7.05 10.42 2.58
N GLU A 24 7.19 9.16 2.18
CA GLU A 24 6.05 8.27 1.95
C GLU A 24 5.28 7.96 3.24
N GLN A 25 5.97 7.86 4.39
CA GLN A 25 5.31 7.72 5.70
C GLN A 25 4.45 8.92 6.04
N ASP A 26 4.95 10.13 5.83
CA ASP A 26 4.19 11.35 6.07
C ASP A 26 3.00 11.45 5.11
N LEU A 27 3.19 11.12 3.83
CA LEU A 27 2.11 11.03 2.84
C LEU A 27 1.01 10.05 3.26
N LEU A 28 1.37 8.86 3.75
CA LEU A 28 0.42 7.84 4.18
C LEU A 28 -0.46 8.26 5.37
N ARG A 29 0.00 9.23 6.17
CA ARG A 29 -0.78 9.79 7.28
C ARG A 29 -1.87 10.76 6.83
N HIS A 30 -1.80 11.29 5.59
CA HIS A 30 -2.82 12.20 5.09
C HIS A 30 -4.13 11.47 4.81
N ALA A 31 -5.25 12.05 5.25
CA ALA A 31 -6.59 11.48 5.11
C ALA A 31 -6.93 11.09 3.65
N SER A 32 -6.42 11.85 2.67
CA SER A 32 -6.62 11.63 1.24
C SER A 32 -6.03 10.34 0.69
N VAL A 33 -5.07 9.70 1.36
CA VAL A 33 -4.44 8.45 0.88
C VAL A 33 -5.20 7.24 1.40
N GLY A 34 -6.00 6.60 0.55
CA GLY A 34 -6.79 5.41 0.93
C GLY A 34 -6.21 4.09 0.44
N GLY A 35 -5.19 4.11 -0.44
CA GLY A 35 -4.59 2.89 -0.94
C GLY A 35 -3.11 2.97 -1.28
N LEU A 36 -2.50 1.81 -1.40
CA LEU A 36 -1.11 1.58 -1.80
C LEU A 36 -1.12 0.50 -2.88
N ILE A 37 -0.50 0.76 -4.02
CA ILE A 37 -0.29 -0.23 -5.08
C ILE A 37 1.18 -0.64 -5.13
N LEU A 38 1.44 -1.93 -5.00
CA LEU A 38 2.76 -2.53 -5.07
C LEU A 38 2.96 -3.16 -6.45
N PHE A 39 4.15 -2.96 -7.01
CA PHE A 39 4.59 -3.56 -8.26
C PHE A 39 5.70 -4.58 -8.00
N SER A 40 6.09 -5.33 -9.03
CA SER A 40 7.20 -6.28 -8.96
C SER A 40 8.51 -5.66 -8.44
N ARG A 41 8.77 -4.37 -8.72
CA ARG A 41 9.95 -3.64 -8.21
C ARG A 41 9.94 -3.42 -6.69
N ASN A 42 8.77 -3.48 -6.06
CA ASN A 42 8.60 -3.25 -4.62
C ASN A 42 8.73 -4.55 -3.80
N TYR A 43 8.94 -5.68 -4.47
CA TYR A 43 9.06 -7.00 -3.87
C TYR A 43 10.47 -7.58 -4.06
N LYS A 44 11.10 -8.00 -2.95
CA LYS A 44 12.36 -8.77 -2.97
C LYS A 44 12.22 -10.12 -2.32
N THR A 45 11.64 -10.16 -1.11
CA THR A 45 11.44 -11.40 -0.35
C THR A 45 10.14 -11.32 0.45
N PRO A 46 9.55 -12.46 0.86
CA PRO A 46 8.36 -12.46 1.69
C PRO A 46 8.56 -11.72 3.03
N THR A 47 9.76 -11.83 3.62
CA THR A 47 10.10 -11.15 4.87
C THR A 47 10.15 -9.63 4.71
N GLN A 48 10.80 -9.14 3.65
CA GLN A 48 10.85 -7.71 3.35
C GLN A 48 9.43 -7.15 3.09
N LEU A 49 8.60 -7.88 2.36
CA LEU A 49 7.23 -7.45 2.09
C LEU A 49 6.38 -7.36 3.37
N LYS A 50 6.50 -8.34 4.28
CA LYS A 50 5.84 -8.28 5.59
C LYS A 50 6.26 -7.03 6.36
N GLN A 51 7.56 -6.72 6.43
CA GLN A 51 8.07 -5.53 7.10
C GLN A 51 7.54 -4.23 6.48
N LEU A 52 7.48 -4.18 5.14
CA LEU A 52 6.92 -3.03 4.41
C LEU A 52 5.44 -2.83 4.76
N ILE A 53 4.63 -3.90 4.70
CA ILE A 53 3.19 -3.85 5.04
C ILE A 53 2.99 -3.44 6.50
N THR A 54 3.78 -3.97 7.43
CA THR A 54 3.72 -3.58 8.85
C THR A 54 4.02 -2.10 9.04
N SER A 55 5.03 -1.56 8.34
CA SER A 55 5.39 -0.14 8.41
C SER A 55 4.29 0.76 7.85
N VAL A 56 3.69 0.37 6.73
CA VAL A 56 2.54 1.06 6.12
C VAL A 56 1.34 1.05 7.08
N ARG A 57 1.01 -0.11 7.66
CA ARG A 57 -0.11 -0.26 8.62
C ARG A 57 0.11 0.46 9.94
N ALA A 58 1.36 0.61 10.37
CA ALA A 58 1.70 1.43 11.53
C ALA A 58 1.39 2.91 11.29
N CYS A 59 1.50 3.38 10.04
CA CYS A 59 1.10 4.74 9.67
C CYS A 59 -0.42 4.86 9.49
N ARG A 60 -1.05 3.87 8.80
CA ARG A 60 -2.49 3.84 8.56
C ARG A 60 -3.01 2.41 8.51
N LYS A 61 -3.83 2.03 9.50
CA LYS A 61 -4.35 0.67 9.64
C LYS A 61 -5.34 0.29 8.54
N ASP A 62 -6.17 1.23 8.12
CA ASP A 62 -7.31 1.00 7.22
C ASP A 62 -6.96 1.21 5.72
N ILE A 63 -5.69 1.17 5.36
CA ILE A 63 -5.24 1.38 3.98
C ILE A 63 -5.43 0.12 3.12
N LEU A 64 -5.98 0.31 1.91
CA LEU A 64 -6.08 -0.75 0.91
C LEU A 64 -4.72 -1.01 0.27
N ILE A 65 -4.21 -2.24 0.35
CA ILE A 65 -2.96 -2.62 -0.31
C ILE A 65 -3.30 -3.51 -1.50
N ALA A 66 -3.01 -3.02 -2.70
CA ALA A 66 -3.16 -3.72 -3.97
C ALA A 66 -1.78 -4.14 -4.51
N VAL A 67 -1.76 -5.18 -5.34
CA VAL A 67 -0.56 -5.62 -6.05
C VAL A 67 -0.88 -5.67 -7.53
N ASP A 68 -0.15 -4.91 -8.34
CA ASP A 68 -0.21 -5.01 -9.80
C ASP A 68 0.71 -6.14 -10.26
N ARG A 69 0.10 -7.15 -10.90
CA ARG A 69 0.83 -8.26 -11.52
C ARG A 69 0.56 -8.25 -13.00
N LYS A 70 1.62 -8.02 -13.79
CA LYS A 70 1.67 -8.52 -15.16
C LYS A 70 1.69 -10.04 -15.10
N ALA A 71 0.70 -10.69 -15.72
CA ALA A 71 0.56 -12.13 -15.74
C ALA A 71 1.62 -12.75 -16.67
N ASP A 72 2.86 -12.83 -16.19
CA ASP A 72 3.89 -13.63 -16.86
C ASP A 72 3.69 -15.09 -16.43
N ALA A 73 3.48 -15.97 -17.41
CA ALA A 73 2.85 -17.30 -17.30
C ALA A 73 3.63 -18.38 -16.53
N CYS A 74 4.48 -18.06 -15.55
CA CYS A 74 5.29 -19.06 -14.84
C CYS A 74 5.22 -18.91 -13.31
N ASN A 75 4.71 -19.97 -12.67
CA ASN A 75 4.75 -20.38 -11.27
C ASN A 75 5.34 -19.41 -10.22
N GLY A 76 4.47 -18.92 -9.33
CA GLY A 76 4.83 -18.25 -8.08
C GLY A 76 3.70 -17.34 -7.60
N LEU A 77 2.88 -17.84 -6.67
CA LEU A 77 1.65 -17.21 -6.17
C LEU A 77 1.90 -15.82 -5.55
N PHE A 78 1.27 -14.76 -6.06
CA PHE A 78 1.11 -13.49 -5.32
C PHE A 78 -0.33 -13.03 -5.41
N ARG A 79 -1.12 -13.46 -4.43
CA ARG A 79 -2.46 -12.94 -4.16
C ARG A 79 -2.41 -12.37 -2.75
N ILE A 80 -2.40 -11.05 -2.62
CA ILE A 80 -2.49 -10.40 -1.30
C ILE A 80 -3.77 -9.57 -1.26
N PHE A 81 -4.80 -10.19 -0.70
CA PHE A 81 -5.82 -9.48 0.07
C PHE A 81 -5.56 -9.81 1.54
N TYR A 82 -4.92 -8.91 2.27
CA TYR A 82 -4.77 -9.07 3.72
C TYR A 82 -5.98 -8.44 4.42
N ASN A 83 -7.13 -9.13 4.32
CA ASN A 83 -8.32 -8.82 5.11
C ASN A 83 -8.58 -9.96 6.10
N SER A 84 -7.64 -10.16 7.02
CA SER A 84 -7.86 -10.78 8.34
C SER A 84 -6.52 -10.84 9.07
N LEU A 85 -6.48 -10.33 10.29
CA LEU A 85 -5.76 -10.91 11.43
C LEU A 85 -6.34 -10.25 12.69
N HIS A 86 -7.42 -10.86 13.17
CA HIS A 86 -7.54 -11.18 14.59
C HIS A 86 -6.41 -12.14 14.99
#